data_AF-A0A833PGT3-F1
#
_entry.id   AF-A0A833PGT3-F1
#
_cell.length_a   1.000
_cell.length_b   1.000
_cell.length_c   1.000
_cell.angle_alpha   90.00
_cell.angle_beta   90.00
_cell.angle_gamma   90.00
#
_symmetry.space_group_name_H-M   'P 1'
#
loop_
_entity.id
_entity.type
_entity.pdbx_description
1 polymer ?
#
loop_
_entity_poly.entity_id
_entity_poly.type
_entity_poly.pdbx_seq_one_letter_code
_entity_poly.pdbx_strand_id
1 'polypeptide(L)'
;MSLEIRPEFWKNHQLSELIQAEWEALCDGCGLCCLVKLEDDESHEIAYTKVSCKLLDCKTAQCSDYPNRLNYVPDCIQLSPEKLAQIHWLPSSCAYRRVNEGKNLPSWHYLITGSKM
;
A
#
# COMPACT_ATOMS: atom_id res chain seq x y z
N MET A 1 -16.70 10.07 -15.06
CA MET A 1 -17.15 8.68 -15.10
C MET A 1 -16.69 8.03 -13.81
N SER A 2 -17.59 7.86 -12.84
CA SER A 2 -17.33 7.07 -11.65
C SER A 2 -17.17 5.62 -12.09
N LEU A 3 -15.93 5.14 -12.11
CA LEU A 3 -15.66 3.72 -12.29
C LEU A 3 -16.27 3.00 -11.08
N GLU A 4 -17.32 2.22 -11.30
CA GLU A 4 -17.96 1.45 -10.24
C GLU A 4 -16.98 0.38 -9.74
N ILE A 5 -16.66 0.42 -8.44
CA ILE A 5 -15.84 -0.58 -7.77
C ILE A 5 -16.71 -1.82 -7.54
N ARG A 6 -16.25 -3.00 -7.96
CA ARG A 6 -16.98 -4.25 -7.75
C ARG A 6 -17.08 -4.57 -6.25
N PRO A 7 -18.20 -5.15 -5.77
CA PRO A 7 -18.31 -5.59 -4.39
C PRO A 7 -17.31 -6.71 -4.08
N GLU A 8 -16.67 -6.65 -2.90
CA GLU A 8 -15.71 -7.66 -2.43
C GLU A 8 -14.61 -8.01 -3.44
N PHE A 9 -14.20 -7.04 -4.27
CA PHE A 9 -13.24 -7.25 -5.36
C PHE A 9 -11.93 -7.88 -4.88
N TRP A 10 -11.48 -7.54 -3.67
CA TRP A 10 -10.24 -8.04 -3.08
C TRP A 10 -10.28 -9.52 -2.67
N LYS A 11 -11.47 -10.13 -2.63
CA LYS A 11 -11.65 -11.57 -2.37
C LYS A 11 -11.84 -12.37 -3.66
N ASN A 12 -12.50 -11.76 -4.63
CA ASN A 12 -13.02 -12.45 -5.81
C ASN A 12 -12.14 -12.28 -7.06
N HIS A 13 -11.18 -11.36 -7.03
CA HIS A 13 -10.33 -11.04 -8.16
C HIS A 13 -8.86 -10.98 -7.76
N GLN A 14 -8.00 -11.39 -8.70
CA GLN A 14 -6.55 -11.28 -8.56
C GLN A 14 -6.13 -9.81 -8.64
N LEU A 15 -5.00 -9.47 -8.03
CA LEU A 15 -4.48 -8.10 -8.05
C LEU A 15 -4.24 -7.54 -9.48
N SER A 16 -3.89 -8.42 -10.43
CA SER A 16 -3.70 -8.06 -11.85
C SER A 16 -5.01 -7.80 -12.60
N GLU A 17 -6.16 -8.21 -12.04
CA GLU A 17 -7.49 -8.04 -12.62
C GLU A 17 -8.22 -6.80 -12.07
N LEU A 18 -7.59 -6.10 -11.12
CA LEU A 18 -8.18 -4.91 -10.51
C LEU A 18 -8.05 -3.72 -11.44
N ILE A 19 -9.14 -2.98 -11.59
CA ILE A 19 -9.09 -1.67 -12.25
C ILE A 19 -8.42 -0.65 -11.32
N GLN A 20 -7.93 0.46 -11.86
CA GLN A 20 -7.25 1.49 -11.05
C GLN A 20 -8.06 1.94 -9.82
N ALA A 21 -9.38 2.09 -9.96
CA ALA A 21 -10.24 2.51 -8.85
C ALA A 21 -10.28 1.47 -7.70
N GLU A 22 -10.27 0.19 -8.03
CA GLU A 22 -10.24 -0.91 -7.05
C GLU A 22 -8.85 -1.06 -6.44
N TRP A 23 -7.81 -0.92 -7.26
CA TRP A 23 -6.43 -0.89 -6.78
C TRP A 23 -6.24 0.19 -5.73
N GLU A 24 -6.60 1.44 -6.05
CA GLU A 24 -6.49 2.55 -5.09
C GLU A 24 -7.41 2.35 -3.87
N ALA A 25 -8.59 1.76 -4.05
CA ALA A 25 -9.46 1.42 -2.92
C ALA A 25 -8.88 0.32 -2.02
N LEU A 26 -8.04 -0.57 -2.53
CA LEU A 26 -7.42 -1.60 -1.70
C LEU A 26 -6.48 -1.00 -0.65
N CYS A 27 -5.88 0.15 -0.91
CA CYS A 27 -5.04 0.85 0.05
C CYS A 27 -5.86 1.40 1.23
N ASP A 28 -5.45 1.05 2.46
CA ASP A 28 -6.02 1.58 3.69
C ASP A 28 -5.47 2.97 4.09
N GLY A 29 -4.49 3.50 3.36
CA GLY A 29 -3.90 4.80 3.65
C GLY A 29 -3.06 4.85 4.92
N CYS A 30 -2.50 3.72 5.36
CA CYS A 30 -1.72 3.64 6.62
C CYS A 30 -0.38 4.40 6.62
N GLY A 31 0.11 4.90 5.48
CA GLY A 31 1.38 5.64 5.37
C GLY A 31 2.66 4.82 5.60
N LEU A 32 2.55 3.53 5.96
CA LEU A 32 3.72 2.69 6.27
C LEU A 32 4.64 2.47 5.07
N CYS A 33 4.11 2.51 3.84
CA CYS A 33 4.93 2.46 2.63
C CYS A 33 5.81 3.71 2.46
N CYS A 34 5.47 4.85 3.08
CA CYS A 34 6.20 6.12 3.02
C CYS A 34 7.31 6.25 4.07
N LEU A 35 7.42 5.32 5.03
CA LEU A 35 8.50 5.32 6.01
C LEU A 35 9.82 4.86 5.35
N VAL A 36 10.95 5.34 5.83
CA VAL A 36 12.26 4.86 5.40
C VAL A 36 12.47 3.46 5.96
N LYS A 37 13.01 2.56 5.14
CA LYS A 37 13.45 1.22 5.53
C LYS A 37 14.94 1.14 5.36
N LEU A 38 15.59 0.42 6.28
CA LEU A 38 16.99 0.06 6.16
C LEU A 38 17.03 -1.45 5.90
N GLU A 39 17.77 -1.84 4.87
CA GLU A 39 18.05 -3.24 4.56
C GLU A 39 19.48 -3.52 4.99
N ASP A 40 19.66 -4.60 5.74
CA ASP A 40 20.98 -5.11 6.09
C ASP A 40 21.61 -5.83 4.89
N ASP A 41 22.83 -5.44 4.55
CA ASP A 41 23.53 -5.85 3.33
C ASP A 41 24.06 -7.29 3.37
N GLU A 42 24.12 -7.94 4.54
CA GLU A 42 24.52 -9.34 4.68
C GLU A 42 23.32 -10.29 4.82
N SER A 43 22.33 -9.92 5.64
CA SER A 43 21.18 -10.75 6.00
C SER A 43 19.92 -10.48 5.18
N HIS A 44 19.86 -9.35 4.47
CA HIS A 44 18.66 -8.82 3.83
C HIS A 44 17.49 -8.56 4.81
N GLU A 45 17.78 -8.39 6.10
CA GLU A 45 16.76 -8.03 7.08
C GLU A 45 16.30 -6.58 6.87
N ILE A 46 14.98 -6.36 6.92
CA ILE A 46 14.37 -5.05 6.77
C ILE A 46 14.03 -4.46 8.14
N ALA A 47 14.75 -3.42 8.54
CA ALA A 47 14.43 -2.62 9.70
C ALA A 47 13.45 -1.49 9.36
N TYR A 48 12.28 -1.48 10.01
CA TYR A 48 11.31 -0.40 9.91
C TYR A 48 11.72 0.77 10.80
N THR A 49 11.83 1.96 10.20
CA THR A 49 12.09 3.19 10.96
C THR A 49 10.80 3.95 11.22
N LYS A 50 10.88 4.95 12.12
CA LYS A 50 9.82 5.97 12.31
C LYS A 50 10.11 7.27 11.54
N VAL A 51 11.01 7.20 10.55
CA VAL A 51 11.37 8.35 9.71
C VAL A 51 10.50 8.32 8.46
N SER A 52 9.73 9.37 8.24
CA SER A 52 8.87 9.48 7.06
C SER A 52 9.61 10.08 5.87
N CYS A 53 9.12 9.81 4.65
CA CYS A 53 9.54 10.58 3.49
C CYS A 53 9.08 12.04 3.59
N LYS A 54 9.65 12.89 2.73
CA LYS A 54 9.39 14.35 2.69
C LYS A 54 7.92 14.71 2.43
N LEU A 55 7.15 13.84 1.76
CA LEU A 55 5.77 14.11 1.37
C LEU A 55 4.72 13.46 2.28
N LEU A 56 5.10 12.73 3.32
CA LEU A 56 4.11 12.16 4.23
C LEU A 56 3.67 13.22 5.24
N ASP A 57 2.38 13.49 5.31
CA ASP A 57 1.79 14.23 6.42
C ASP A 57 1.61 13.29 7.62
N CYS A 58 2.45 13.46 8.63
CA CYS A 58 2.44 12.63 9.84
C CYS A 58 1.16 12.77 10.69
N LYS A 59 0.30 13.77 10.45
CA LYS A 59 -0.98 13.92 11.16
C LYS A 59 -2.09 13.09 10.52
N THR A 60 -2.08 13.00 9.19
CA THR A 60 -3.14 12.34 8.41
C THR A 60 -2.72 11.00 7.84
N ALA A 61 -1.42 10.67 7.89
CA ALA A 61 -0.78 9.53 7.22
C ALA A 61 -0.93 9.54 5.68
N GLN A 62 -1.31 10.67 5.10
CA GLN A 62 -1.51 10.82 3.66
C GLN A 62 -0.30 11.48 2.99
N CYS A 63 -0.08 11.15 1.72
CA CYS A 63 0.91 11.83 0.91
C CYS A 63 0.36 13.21 0.49
N SER A 64 1.11 14.28 0.77
CA SER A 64 0.72 15.66 0.49
C SER A 64 0.64 15.97 -1.02
N ASP A 65 1.33 15.18 -1.85
CA ASP A 65 1.30 15.31 -3.32
C ASP A 65 1.42 13.92 -3.98
N TYR A 66 0.43 13.05 -3.73
CA TYR A 66 0.43 11.69 -4.27
C TYR A 66 0.61 11.65 -5.79
N PRO A 67 -0.09 12.47 -6.62
CA PRO A 67 0.05 12.40 -8.08
C PRO A 67 1.46 12.75 -8.58
N ASN A 68 2.16 13.71 -7.96
CA ASN A 68 3.47 14.16 -8.41
C ASN A 68 4.64 13.65 -7.54
N ARG A 69 4.39 12.68 -6.65
CA ARG A 69 5.34 12.23 -5.62
C ARG A 69 6.73 11.84 -6.13
N LEU A 70 6.80 11.23 -7.32
CA LEU A 70 8.06 10.80 -7.93
C LEU A 70 8.97 11.97 -8.34
N ASN A 71 8.40 13.16 -8.58
CA ASN A 71 9.18 14.35 -8.90
C ASN A 71 9.97 14.88 -7.69
N TYR A 72 9.51 14.56 -6.47
CA TYR A 72 10.11 15.05 -5.22
C TYR A 72 10.80 13.96 -4.41
N VAL A 73 10.35 12.71 -4.54
CA VAL A 73 10.89 11.53 -3.85
C VAL A 73 11.11 10.44 -4.90
N PRO A 74 12.27 10.42 -5.58
CA PRO A 74 12.57 9.45 -6.64
C PRO A 74 12.50 7.99 -6.15
N ASP A 75 12.81 7.75 -4.88
CA ASP A 75 12.77 6.42 -4.25
C ASP A 75 11.35 6.00 -3.83
N CYS A 76 10.34 6.84 -4.06
CA CYS A 76 8.96 6.47 -3.74
C CYS A 76 8.50 5.33 -4.65
N ILE A 77 7.87 4.31 -4.07
CA ILE A 77 7.32 3.22 -4.86
C ILE A 77 5.93 3.57 -5.42
N GLN A 78 5.77 3.39 -6.72
CA GLN A 78 4.46 3.16 -7.32
C GLN A 78 4.23 1.64 -7.33
N LEU A 79 3.42 1.15 -6.39
CA LEU A 79 3.09 -0.27 -6.29
C LEU A 79 2.35 -0.72 -7.54
N SER A 80 2.70 -1.92 -8.01
CA SER A 80 2.00 -2.65 -9.07
C SER A 80 2.08 -4.14 -8.74
N PRO A 81 1.23 -5.01 -9.31
CA PRO A 81 1.29 -6.46 -9.09
C PRO A 81 2.69 -7.03 -9.36
N GLU A 82 3.37 -6.55 -10.41
CA GLU A 82 4.71 -7.02 -10.79
C GLU A 82 5.76 -6.63 -9.74
N LYS A 83 5.68 -5.40 -9.21
CA LYS A 83 6.60 -4.94 -8.16
C LYS A 83 6.33 -5.63 -6.83
N LEU A 84 5.07 -5.93 -6.51
CA LEU A 84 4.72 -6.67 -5.29
C LEU A 84 5.38 -8.05 -5.24
N ALA A 85 5.56 -8.69 -6.39
CA ALA A 85 6.27 -9.97 -6.48
C ALA A 85 7.79 -9.83 -6.24
N GLN A 86 8.35 -8.63 -6.37
CA GLN A 86 9.78 -8.35 -6.26
C GLN A 86 10.19 -7.77 -4.91
N ILE A 87 9.24 -7.20 -4.14
CA ILE A 87 9.51 -6.57 -2.85
C ILE A 87 9.06 -7.44 -1.68
N HIS A 88 9.82 -7.44 -0.60
CA HIS A 88 9.52 -8.20 0.62
C HIS A 88 9.36 -7.31 1.87
N TRP A 89 9.59 -5.99 1.73
CA TRP A 89 9.62 -5.03 2.83
C TRP A 89 8.25 -4.45 3.22
N LEU A 90 7.16 -4.78 2.51
CA LEU A 90 5.82 -4.31 2.91
C LEU A 90 5.39 -4.95 4.24
N PRO A 91 4.76 -4.19 5.15
CA PRO A 91 4.34 -4.73 6.43
C PRO A 91 3.31 -5.85 6.24
N SER A 92 3.27 -6.80 7.17
CA SER A 92 2.34 -7.95 7.14
C SER A 92 0.85 -7.56 7.22
N SER A 93 0.57 -6.31 7.60
CA SER A 93 -0.76 -5.69 7.60
C SER A 93 -1.14 -5.07 6.25
N CYS A 94 -0.20 -4.83 5.33
CA CYS A 94 -0.46 -4.16 4.06
C CYS A 94 -1.50 -4.93 3.23
N ALA A 95 -2.58 -4.26 2.84
CA ALA A 95 -3.68 -4.86 2.08
C ALA A 95 -3.20 -5.52 0.78
N TYR A 96 -2.36 -4.84 0.00
CA TYR A 96 -1.77 -5.38 -1.23
C TYR A 96 -1.00 -6.68 -0.98
N ARG A 97 -0.10 -6.67 0.02
CA ARG A 97 0.70 -7.86 0.37
C ARG A 97 -0.21 -9.02 0.77
N ARG A 98 -1.20 -8.76 1.62
CA ARG A 98 -2.09 -9.81 2.13
C ARG A 98 -2.93 -10.43 1.02
N VAL A 99 -3.54 -9.62 0.15
CA VAL A 99 -4.32 -10.12 -0.99
C VAL A 99 -3.42 -10.89 -1.95
N ASN A 100 -2.19 -10.41 -2.22
CA ASN A 100 -1.22 -11.14 -3.04
C ASN A 100 -0.85 -12.52 -2.46
N GLU A 101 -0.77 -12.62 -1.12
CA GLU A 101 -0.50 -13.85 -0.39
C GLU A 101 -1.78 -14.72 -0.19
N GLY A 102 -2.92 -14.36 -0.76
CA GLY A 102 -4.19 -15.07 -0.59
C GLY A 102 -4.78 -14.96 0.83
N LYS A 103 -4.32 -13.99 1.62
CA LYS A 103 -4.79 -13.75 2.99
C LYS A 103 -5.93 -12.74 3.01
N ASN A 104 -6.82 -12.90 3.99
CA ASN A 104 -7.86 -11.92 4.28
C ASN A 104 -7.27 -10.58 4.71
N LEU A 105 -7.96 -9.48 4.38
CA LEU A 105 -7.65 -8.15 4.90
C LEU A 105 -7.71 -8.12 6.45
N PRO A 106 -6.98 -7.19 7.09
CA PRO A 106 -7.08 -7.00 8.54
C PRO A 106 -8.51 -6.67 8.97
N SER A 107 -8.95 -7.13 10.14
CA SER A 107 -10.33 -6.96 10.62
C SER A 107 -10.78 -5.50 10.77
N TRP A 108 -9.82 -4.58 10.94
CA TRP A 108 -10.05 -3.13 11.04
C TRP A 108 -10.04 -2.41 9.70
N HIS A 109 -9.77 -3.10 8.58
CA HIS A 109 -9.71 -2.49 7.27
C HIS A 109 -11.09 -1.96 6.85
N TYR A 110 -11.15 -0.75 6.28
CA TYR A 110 -12.42 -0.07 5.99
C TYR A 110 -13.33 -0.82 4.98
N LEU A 111 -12.74 -1.58 4.07
CA LEU A 111 -13.48 -2.48 3.17
C LEU A 111 -14.22 -3.62 3.91
N ILE A 112 -13.84 -3.91 5.16
CA ILE A 112 -14.55 -4.84 6.05
C ILE A 112 -15.52 -4.08 6.95
N THR A 113 -15.07 -2.99 7.58
CA THR A 113 -15.85 -2.28 8.60
C THR A 113 -16.88 -1.29 8.02
N GLY A 114 -16.76 -0.95 6.73
CA GLY A 114 -17.62 0.00 6.04
C GLY A 114 -17.29 1.48 6.33
N SER A 115 -16.25 1.77 7.11
CA SER A 115 -15.87 3.14 7.47
C SER A 115 -14.35 3.33 7.47
N LYS A 116 -13.87 4.39 6.81
CA LYS A 116 -12.47 4.85 6.90
C LYS A 116 -12.31 5.57 8.23
N MET A 117 -11.43 5.07 9.09
CA MET A 117 -11.02 5.72 10.34
C MET A 117 -9.95 6.77 10.10
#